data_AF-A0A2D4MJJ4-F1
#
_entry.id   AF-A0A2D4MJJ4-F1
#
_cell.length_a   1.000
_cell.length_b   1.000
_cell.length_c   1.000
_cell.angle_alpha   90.00
_cell.angle_beta   90.00
_cell.angle_gamma   90.00
#
_symmetry.space_group_name_H-M   'P 1'
#
loop_
_entity.id
_entity.type
_entity.pdbx_description
1 polymer ?
#
loop_
_entity_poly.entity_id
_entity_poly.type
_entity_poly.pdbx_seq_one_letter_code
_entity_poly.pdbx_strand_id
1 'polypeptide(L)'
;MNSGFGFNEILKHINELTMKMSVEDILCRAEAIYRQLVSTPDLPRNVQELLGLSESKSPTSSTDTASSPQPLSPSQVQEMDLTDSVSPSQPDSSIEILPAEDASTSQSLSP
;
A
#
# COMPACT_ATOMS: atom_id res chain seq x y z
N MET A 1 -6.23 -33.09 -12.86
CA MET A 1 -4.81 -33.47 -12.92
C MET A 1 -4.07 -32.58 -11.93
N ASN A 2 -3.57 -33.15 -10.84
CA ASN A 2 -2.62 -32.49 -9.97
C ASN A 2 -1.27 -32.58 -10.68
N SER A 3 -0.67 -31.45 -11.03
CA SER A 3 0.55 -31.40 -11.84
C SER A 3 1.78 -32.06 -11.17
N GLY A 4 1.62 -32.65 -9.98
CA GLY A 4 2.62 -33.44 -9.29
C GLY A 4 3.76 -32.65 -8.65
N PHE A 5 3.82 -31.33 -8.87
CA PHE A 5 4.90 -30.48 -8.38
C PHE A 5 4.73 -30.12 -6.90
N GLY A 6 5.75 -30.38 -6.11
CA GLY A 6 5.86 -29.91 -4.74
C GLY A 6 6.18 -28.43 -4.65
N PHE A 7 5.92 -27.82 -3.49
CA PHE A 7 6.14 -26.39 -3.25
C PHE A 7 7.55 -25.91 -3.61
N ASN A 8 8.59 -26.66 -3.22
CA ASN A 8 9.98 -26.32 -3.54
C ASN A 8 10.27 -26.36 -5.05
N GLU A 9 9.65 -27.29 -5.79
CA GLU A 9 9.83 -27.40 -7.24
C GLU A 9 9.14 -26.24 -7.96
N ILE A 10 7.95 -25.85 -7.51
CA ILE A 10 7.23 -24.67 -8.01
C ILE A 10 8.07 -23.41 -7.79
N LEU A 11 8.60 -23.21 -6.59
CA LEU A 11 9.45 -22.06 -6.28
C LEU A 11 10.72 -22.04 -7.12
N LYS A 12 11.41 -23.18 -7.25
CA LYS A 12 12.59 -23.30 -8.11
C LYS A 12 12.25 -22.91 -9.55
N HIS A 13 11.13 -23.38 -10.08
CA HIS A 13 10.72 -23.08 -11.44
C HIS A 13 10.39 -21.60 -11.65
N ILE A 14 9.66 -20.97 -10.72
CA ILE A 14 9.38 -19.53 -10.76
C ILE A 14 10.69 -18.73 -10.78
N ASN A 15 11.64 -19.10 -9.92
CA ASN A 15 12.94 -18.44 -9.88
C ASN A 15 13.73 -18.63 -11.18
N GLU A 16 13.68 -19.82 -11.77
CA GLU A 16 14.31 -20.11 -13.07
C GLU A 16 13.72 -19.33 -14.25
N LEU A 17 12.46 -18.86 -14.15
CA LEU A 17 11.82 -18.01 -15.15
C LEU A 17 12.30 -16.54 -15.06
N THR A 18 12.91 -16.13 -13.95
CA THR A 18 13.45 -14.77 -13.78
C THR A 18 14.39 -14.43 -14.95
N MET A 19 14.23 -13.24 -15.52
CA MET A 19 14.95 -12.75 -16.71
C MET A 19 14.73 -13.53 -18.01
N LYS A 20 13.89 -14.58 -18.03
CA LYS A 20 13.58 -15.34 -19.25
C LYS A 20 12.22 -14.99 -19.86
N MET A 21 11.45 -14.14 -19.20
CA MET A 21 10.11 -13.78 -19.66
C MET A 21 10.15 -12.58 -20.60
N SER A 22 9.48 -12.71 -21.75
CA SER A 22 9.29 -11.63 -22.72
C SER A 22 8.15 -10.71 -22.26
N VAL A 23 8.42 -9.41 -22.18
CA VAL A 23 7.44 -8.41 -21.73
C VAL A 23 6.25 -8.34 -22.68
N GLU A 24 6.49 -8.37 -23.99
CA GLU A 24 5.43 -8.28 -25.00
C GLU A 24 4.48 -9.48 -24.91
N ASP A 25 5.02 -10.69 -24.76
CA ASP A 25 4.22 -11.90 -24.59
C ASP A 25 3.39 -11.88 -23.30
N ILE A 26 3.98 -11.39 -22.20
CA ILE A 26 3.27 -11.24 -20.93
C ILE A 26 2.11 -10.25 -21.07
N LEU A 27 2.36 -9.08 -21.65
CA LEU A 27 1.34 -8.05 -21.83
C LEU A 27 0.21 -8.53 -22.75
N CYS A 28 0.55 -9.17 -23.87
CA CYS A 28 -0.43 -9.72 -24.80
C CYS A 28 -1.31 -10.78 -24.12
N ARG A 29 -0.71 -11.69 -23.34
CA ARG A 29 -1.47 -12.69 -22.57
C ARG A 29 -2.33 -12.06 -21.48
N ALA A 30 -1.80 -11.08 -20.76
CA ALA A 30 -2.54 -10.38 -19.71
C ALA A 30 -3.77 -9.65 -20.29
N GLU A 31 -3.61 -8.95 -21.41
CA GLU A 31 -4.72 -8.28 -22.10
C GLU A 31 -5.77 -9.29 -22.59
N ALA A 32 -5.33 -10.41 -23.18
CA ALA A 32 -6.23 -11.45 -23.63
C ALA A 32 -7.10 -12.01 -22.48
N ILE A 33 -6.49 -12.27 -21.32
CA ILE A 33 -7.20 -12.72 -20.12
C ILE A 33 -8.19 -11.64 -19.65
N TYR A 34 -7.76 -10.38 -19.55
CA TYR A 34 -8.64 -9.28 -19.16
C TYR A 34 -9.86 -9.17 -20.08
N ARG A 35 -9.65 -9.16 -21.40
CA ARG A 35 -10.73 -9.10 -22.40
C ARG A 35 -11.67 -10.30 -22.30
N GLN A 36 -11.14 -11.50 -22.04
CA GLN A 36 -11.94 -12.69 -21.80
C GLN A 36 -12.81 -12.55 -20.55
N LEU A 37 -12.26 -12.04 -19.44
CA LEU A 37 -13.00 -11.83 -18.19
C LEU A 37 -14.09 -10.77 -18.36
N VAL A 38 -13.80 -9.65 -19.02
CA VAL A 38 -14.79 -8.59 -19.30
C VAL A 38 -15.90 -9.08 -20.24
N SER A 39 -15.59 -10.00 -21.16
CA SER A 39 -16.59 -10.58 -22.07
C SER A 39 -17.42 -11.69 -21.43
N THR A 40 -17.09 -12.12 -20.21
CA THR A 40 -17.80 -13.20 -19.52
C THR A 40 -19.04 -12.63 -18.81
N PRO A 41 -20.26 -13.12 -19.13
CA PRO A 41 -21.51 -12.52 -18.64
C PRO A 41 -21.74 -12.73 -17.13
N ASP A 42 -21.14 -13.76 -16.53
CA ASP A 42 -21.32 -14.11 -15.11
C ASP A 42 -19.97 -14.12 -14.39
N LEU A 43 -19.30 -12.96 -14.39
CA LEU A 43 -18.04 -12.79 -13.67
C LEU A 43 -18.34 -12.54 -12.18
N PRO A 44 -17.75 -13.30 -11.24
CA PRO A 44 -17.96 -13.12 -9.81
C PRO A 44 -17.66 -11.70 -9.34
N ARG A 45 -18.48 -11.16 -8.43
CA ARG A 45 -18.38 -9.75 -7.99
C ARG A 45 -17.02 -9.37 -7.41
N ASN A 46 -16.38 -10.25 -6.65
CA ASN A 46 -15.03 -10.02 -6.12
C ASN A 46 -13.99 -9.81 -7.24
N VAL A 47 -14.16 -10.46 -8.39
CA VAL A 47 -13.28 -10.29 -9.55
C VAL A 47 -13.63 -9.00 -10.30
N GLN A 48 -14.91 -8.67 -10.42
CA GLN A 48 -15.34 -7.39 -11.00
C GLN A 48 -14.80 -6.19 -10.21
N GLU A 49 -14.87 -6.24 -8.87
CA GLU A 49 -14.33 -5.21 -7.98
C GLU A 49 -12.81 -5.11 -8.09
N LEU A 50 -12.09 -6.24 -8.12
CA LEU A 50 -10.64 -6.27 -8.30
C LEU A 50 -10.19 -5.67 -9.65
N LEU A 51 -10.97 -5.89 -10.71
CA LEU A 51 -10.71 -5.36 -12.05
C LEU A 51 -11.25 -3.93 -12.26
N GLY A 52 -11.94 -3.35 -11.26
CA GLY A 52 -12.54 -2.02 -11.38
C GLY A 52 -13.76 -1.95 -12.31
N LEU A 53 -14.42 -3.08 -12.57
CA LEU A 53 -15.62 -3.17 -13.41
C LEU A 53 -16.92 -2.87 -12.65
N SER A 54 -16.89 -2.94 -11.32
CA SER A 54 -18.03 -2.59 -10.47
C SER A 54 -17.97 -1.11 -10.08
N GLU A 55 -19.06 -0.38 -10.28
CA GLU A 55 -19.19 0.97 -9.72
C GLU A 55 -19.20 0.87 -8.20
N SER A 56 -18.18 1.49 -7.57
CA SER A 56 -18.21 1.77 -6.14
C SER A 56 -19.43 2.62 -5.87
N LYS A 57 -20.44 2.05 -5.22
CA LYS A 57 -21.49 2.84 -4.59
C LYS A 57 -20.85 3.57 -3.42
N SER A 58 -20.22 4.70 -3.71
CA SER A 58 -19.93 5.70 -2.69
C SER A 58 -21.28 6.03 -2.00
N PRO A 59 -21.31 6.17 -0.67
CA PRO A 59 -22.46 6.77 -0.04
C PRO A 59 -22.56 8.19 -0.59
N THR A 60 -23.56 8.42 -1.42
CA THR A 60 -24.03 9.74 -1.80
C THR A 60 -24.26 10.52 -0.50
N SER A 61 -23.34 11.44 -0.19
CA SER A 61 -23.64 12.56 0.69
C SER A 61 -24.63 13.43 -0.07
N SER A 62 -25.91 13.10 0.06
CA SER A 62 -27.01 13.92 -0.43
C SER A 62 -27.22 15.08 0.54
N THR A 63 -27.64 16.22 -0.03
CA THR A 63 -28.03 17.52 0.58
C THR A 63 -26.83 18.46 0.81
N ASP A 64 -26.75 19.67 0.25
CA ASP A 64 -27.80 20.59 -0.19
C ASP A 64 -27.37 21.50 -1.35
N THR A 65 -28.38 21.95 -2.08
CA THR A 65 -28.31 23.00 -3.10
C THR A 65 -28.07 24.35 -2.44
N ALA A 66 -27.10 25.14 -2.92
CA ALA A 66 -27.26 26.57 -3.28
C ALA A 66 -25.94 27.36 -3.24
N SER A 67 -25.75 28.08 -4.36
CA SER A 67 -25.10 29.39 -4.48
C SER A 67 -23.59 29.51 -4.18
N SER A 68 -22.85 29.79 -5.25
CA SER A 68 -21.65 30.64 -5.22
C SER A 68 -21.94 31.91 -4.39
N PRO A 69 -21.00 32.37 -3.53
CA PRO A 69 -20.18 33.51 -3.95
C PRO A 69 -18.72 33.50 -3.44
N GLN A 70 -17.86 34.06 -4.31
CA GLN A 70 -16.62 34.84 -4.12
C GLN A 70 -15.51 34.48 -3.11
N PRO A 71 -14.22 34.70 -3.50
CA PRO A 71 -13.05 34.48 -2.66
C PRO A 71 -12.76 35.69 -1.75
N LEU A 72 -12.49 35.47 -0.46
CA LEU A 72 -11.92 36.50 0.42
C LEU A 72 -10.84 35.93 1.36
N SER A 73 -9.78 36.75 1.44
CA SER A 73 -8.44 36.66 2.04
C SER A 73 -8.27 36.19 3.50
N PRO A 74 -7.01 35.88 3.90
CA PRO A 74 -6.66 35.34 5.21
C PRO A 74 -6.59 36.43 6.28
N SER A 75 -6.94 36.06 7.51
CA SER A 75 -6.62 36.68 8.82
C SER A 75 -7.88 36.85 9.66
N GLN A 76 -8.06 36.00 10.67
CA GLN A 76 -8.54 36.44 11.98
C GLN A 76 -8.23 35.37 13.02
N VAL A 77 -7.18 35.67 13.78
CA VAL A 77 -6.81 35.05 15.05
C VAL A 77 -7.72 35.59 16.17
N GLN A 78 -7.75 34.82 17.28
CA GLN A 78 -8.21 35.15 18.65
C GLN A 78 -9.72 34.99 18.93
N GLU A 79 -10.16 34.53 20.09
CA GLU A 79 -9.64 33.85 21.30
C GLU A 79 -10.87 33.76 22.23
N MET A 80 -11.03 32.67 22.99
CA MET A 80 -11.69 32.53 24.31
C MET A 80 -12.46 31.20 24.41
N ASP A 81 -12.54 30.43 25.50
CA ASP A 81 -11.75 30.15 26.71
C ASP A 81 -12.61 29.11 27.49
N LEU A 82 -11.98 28.30 28.35
CA LEU A 82 -12.52 27.55 29.50
C LEU A 82 -12.76 26.01 29.38
N THR A 83 -11.70 25.28 29.78
CA THR A 83 -11.62 24.16 30.77
C THR A 83 -12.37 22.85 30.47
N ASP A 84 -11.78 21.64 30.53
CA ASP A 84 -11.00 21.05 31.63
C ASP A 84 -10.14 19.84 31.15
N SER A 85 -8.83 19.92 31.43
CA SER A 85 -7.87 18.90 31.86
C SER A 85 -7.92 17.44 31.33
N VAL A 86 -6.98 17.08 30.44
CA VAL A 86 -5.85 16.14 30.73
C VAL A 86 -4.97 15.95 29.47
N SER A 87 -3.67 16.25 29.59
CA SER A 87 -2.62 15.95 28.59
C SER A 87 -1.96 14.60 28.95
N PRO A 88 -1.52 13.74 27.99
CA PRO A 88 -0.22 13.89 27.29
C PRO A 88 -0.28 13.37 25.82
N SER A 89 0.69 13.39 24.91
CA SER A 89 2.07 13.89 24.78
C SER A 89 2.40 13.83 23.26
N GLN A 90 3.32 14.67 22.81
CA GLN A 90 3.87 14.71 21.45
C GLN A 90 4.47 13.36 21.00
N PRO A 91 4.55 13.05 19.68
CA PRO A 91 5.51 12.11 19.15
C PRO A 91 6.76 12.86 18.64
N ASP A 92 7.60 13.37 19.53
CA ASP A 92 8.99 13.67 19.19
C ASP A 92 9.88 12.63 19.85
N SER A 93 9.82 11.40 19.32
CA SER A 93 10.76 10.35 19.67
C SER A 93 11.71 10.16 18.50
N SER A 94 12.73 11.01 18.47
CA SER A 94 13.94 10.79 17.71
C SER A 94 15.03 10.48 18.73
N ILE A 95 15.38 9.20 18.87
CA ILE A 95 16.57 8.78 19.60
C ILE A 95 17.33 7.77 18.74
N GLU A 96 18.48 8.22 18.25
CA GLU A 96 19.48 7.38 17.58
C GLU A 96 20.44 6.88 18.66
N ILE A 97 20.51 5.56 18.84
CA ILE A 97 21.43 4.93 19.78
C ILE A 97 22.53 4.25 18.95
N LEU A 98 23.73 4.81 19.00
CA LEU A 98 24.94 4.21 18.42
C LEU A 98 25.34 2.96 19.23
N PRO A 99 25.82 1.87 18.59
CA PRO A 99 26.41 0.76 19.33
C PRO A 99 27.70 1.23 20.03
N ALA A 100 27.73 1.11 21.36
CA ALA A 100 28.96 1.17 22.12
C ALA A 100 29.66 -0.19 21.96
N GLU A 101 30.55 -0.31 20.99
CA GLU A 101 31.51 -1.41 20.97
C GLU A 101 32.60 -1.15 22.01
N ASP A 102 32.46 -1.91 23.10
CA ASP A 102 33.29 -1.98 24.28
C ASP A 102 34.78 -2.10 23.92
N ALA A 103 35.52 -1.03 24.20
CA ALA A 103 36.96 -1.07 24.27
C ALA A 103 37.36 -1.68 25.62
N SER A 104 37.53 -3.01 25.66
CA SER A 104 38.61 -3.72 26.39
C SER A 104 38.28 -5.20 26.56
N THR A 105 38.92 -6.09 25.80
CA THR A 105 39.51 -7.33 26.35
C THR A 105 40.56 -7.89 25.38
N SER A 106 41.82 -7.66 25.74
CA SER A 106 42.97 -8.58 25.62
C SER A 106 43.17 -9.41 24.34
N GLN A 107 44.01 -8.92 23.43
CA GLN A 107 44.88 -9.80 22.61
C GLN A 107 46.35 -9.50 22.92
N SER A 108 46.92 -10.38 23.74
CA SER A 108 48.37 -10.53 23.92
C SER A 108 48.98 -11.04 22.61
N LEU A 109 49.97 -10.32 22.10
CA LEU A 109 50.81 -10.71 20.96
C LEU A 109 52.28 -10.77 21.40
N SER A 110 52.75 -12.00 21.69
CA SER A 110 54.09 -12.60 21.44
C SER A 110 55.36 -11.98 22.08
N PRO A 111 56.50 -12.71 22.17
CA PRO A 111 56.87 -14.01 21.59
C PRO A 111 56.89 -15.21 22.54
#